data_AF-A0A8J3BRV5-F1
#
_entry.id   AF-A0A8J3BRV5-F1
#
_cell.length_a   1.000
_cell.length_b   1.000
_cell.length_c   1.000
_cell.angle_alpha   90.00
_cell.angle_beta   90.00
_cell.angle_gamma   90.00
#
_symmetry.space_group_name_H-M   'P 1'
#
loop_
_entity.id
_entity.type
_entity.pdbx_description
1 polymer ?
#
loop_
_entity_poly.entity_id
_entity_poly.type
_entity_poly.pdbx_seq_one_letter_code
_entity_poly.pdbx_strand_id
1 'polypeptide(L)'
;MAGIPRADLSGAPTNGVAVDLLLHVLRYAHLVGFALLLGGAVAQLTAPPLRINRAMLWGAIVQVVTGLALAAPLRDEGDEPAPAKLAVKAVIAVLIFIMVFFSRKRDVVARGHFLAILGLTLLNAAVATFWR
;
A
#
# COMPACT_ATOMS: atom_id res chain seq x y z
N MET A 1 38.81 28.47 -31.19
CA MET A 1 37.44 28.18 -30.69
C MET A 1 37.45 26.77 -30.13
N ALA A 2 37.30 26.60 -28.81
CA ALA A 2 37.23 25.27 -28.21
C ALA A 2 35.80 24.71 -28.35
N GLY A 3 35.66 23.50 -28.88
CA GLY A 3 34.36 22.84 -29.00
C GLY A 3 33.87 22.38 -27.63
N ILE A 4 32.66 22.81 -27.25
CA ILE A 4 32.00 22.30 -26.05
C ILE A 4 31.63 20.83 -26.30
N PRO A 5 32.08 19.87 -25.45
CA PRO A 5 31.63 18.49 -25.56
C PRO A 5 30.14 18.44 -25.26
N ARG A 6 29.34 18.05 -26.26
CA ARG A 6 27.92 17.76 -26.05
C ARG A 6 27.85 16.47 -25.23
N ALA A 7 27.38 16.58 -23.99
CA ALA A 7 27.00 15.41 -23.23
C ALA A 7 25.87 14.70 -23.98
N ASP A 8 26.11 13.46 -24.38
CA ASP A 8 25.04 12.56 -24.80
C ASP A 8 24.04 12.43 -23.64
N LEU A 9 22.76 12.65 -23.94
CA LEU A 9 21.63 12.28 -23.08
C LEU A 9 20.73 11.25 -23.80
N SER A 10 21.18 10.72 -24.95
CA SER A 10 20.49 9.73 -25.78
C SER A 10 20.59 8.31 -25.23
N GLY A 11 21.57 8.03 -24.35
CA GLY A 11 21.86 6.70 -23.82
C GLY A 11 21.11 6.28 -22.55
N ALA A 12 20.27 7.14 -21.95
CA ALA A 12 19.49 6.74 -20.77
C ALA A 12 18.45 5.67 -21.17
N PRO A 13 18.46 4.46 -20.59
CA PRO A 13 17.48 3.45 -20.94
C PRO A 13 16.09 3.96 -20.55
N THR A 14 15.25 4.22 -21.56
CA THR A 14 13.85 4.68 -21.38
C THR A 14 13.07 3.77 -20.44
N ASN A 15 13.45 2.49 -20.42
CA ASN A 15 13.03 1.43 -19.52
C ASN A 15 13.11 1.87 -18.04
N GLY A 16 14.24 2.44 -17.61
CA GLY A 16 14.48 2.84 -16.22
C GLY A 16 13.59 4.01 -15.80
N VAL A 17 13.48 5.04 -16.65
CA VAL A 17 12.58 6.19 -16.39
C VAL A 17 11.11 5.73 -16.30
N ALA A 18 10.69 4.80 -17.17
CA ALA A 18 9.34 4.25 -17.15
C ALA A 18 9.06 3.40 -15.89
N VAL A 19 10.00 2.53 -15.49
CA VAL A 19 9.91 1.73 -14.26
C VAL A 19 9.87 2.64 -13.03
N ASP A 20 10.66 3.69 -12.99
CA ASP A 20 10.70 4.61 -11.86
C ASP A 20 9.39 5.40 -11.73
N LEU A 21 8.84 5.90 -12.83
CA LEU A 21 7.51 6.52 -12.84
C LEU A 21 6.43 5.54 -12.38
N LEU A 22 6.46 4.28 -12.85
CA LEU A 22 5.55 3.23 -12.41
C LEU A 22 5.63 3.00 -10.90
N LEU A 23 6.83 2.82 -10.34
CA LEU A 23 7.03 2.62 -8.90
C LEU A 23 6.56 3.82 -8.07
N HIS A 24 6.77 5.06 -8.54
CA HIS A 24 6.25 6.25 -7.87
C HIS A 24 4.71 6.30 -7.90
N VAL A 25 4.08 6.01 -9.04
CA VAL A 25 2.62 5.95 -9.17
C VAL A 25 2.02 4.85 -8.30
N LEU A 26 2.65 3.66 -8.25
CA LEU A 26 2.22 2.56 -7.38
C LEU A 26 2.36 2.93 -5.89
N ARG A 27 3.45 3.58 -5.47
CA ARG A 27 3.62 4.08 -4.09
C ARG A 27 2.56 5.12 -3.74
N TYR A 28 2.26 6.04 -4.64
CA TYR A 28 1.19 7.03 -4.46
C TYR A 28 -0.19 6.35 -4.34
N ALA A 29 -0.52 5.43 -5.26
CA ALA A 29 -1.76 4.66 -5.20
C ALA A 29 -1.87 3.82 -3.92
N HIS A 30 -0.76 3.26 -3.42
CA HIS A 30 -0.70 2.55 -2.14
C HIS A 30 -1.07 3.46 -0.97
N LEU A 31 -0.53 4.69 -0.92
CA LEU A 31 -0.88 5.70 0.09
C LEU A 31 -2.35 6.12 0.01
N VAL A 32 -2.91 6.28 -1.19
CA VAL A 32 -4.35 6.55 -1.39
C VAL A 32 -5.20 5.38 -0.87
N GLY A 33 -4.81 4.13 -1.17
CA GLY A 33 -5.48 2.94 -0.64
C GLY A 33 -5.44 2.87 0.90
N PHE A 34 -4.31 3.22 1.50
CA PHE A 34 -4.18 3.33 2.96
C PHE A 34 -5.11 4.41 3.53
N ALA A 35 -5.15 5.59 2.92
CA ALA A 35 -6.02 6.69 3.35
C ALA A 35 -7.51 6.34 3.23
N LEU A 36 -7.94 5.64 2.17
CA LEU A 36 -9.31 5.13 2.02
C LEU A 36 -9.66 4.10 3.10
N LEU A 37 -8.74 3.17 3.41
CA LEU A 37 -8.94 2.14 4.41
C LEU A 37 -9.01 2.73 5.83
N LEU A 38 -8.00 3.51 6.23
CA LEU A 38 -7.90 4.12 7.55
C LEU A 38 -8.96 5.21 7.75
N GLY A 39 -9.11 6.12 6.79
CA GLY A 39 -10.10 7.20 6.85
C GLY A 39 -11.54 6.65 6.84
N GLY A 40 -11.81 5.64 6.01
CA GLY A 40 -13.08 4.92 6.01
C GLY A 40 -13.37 4.23 7.35
N ALA A 41 -12.35 3.65 7.99
CA ALA A 41 -12.50 3.04 9.31
C ALA A 41 -12.75 4.08 10.42
N VAL A 42 -11.98 5.18 10.44
CA VAL A 42 -12.12 6.25 11.42
C VAL A 42 -13.47 6.95 11.31
N ALA A 43 -13.92 7.28 10.10
CA ALA A 43 -15.23 7.90 9.87
C ALA A 43 -16.41 7.00 10.31
N GLN A 44 -16.24 5.67 10.27
CA GLN A 44 -17.25 4.74 10.75
C GLN A 44 -17.33 4.65 12.28
N LEU A 45 -16.24 4.94 13.02
CA LEU A 45 -16.26 4.93 14.49
C LEU A 45 -17.31 5.90 15.06
N THR A 46 -17.55 7.01 14.36
CA THR A 46 -18.57 8.02 14.69
C THR A 46 -19.96 7.71 14.11
N ALA A 47 -20.13 6.62 13.37
CA ALA A 47 -21.38 6.24 12.71
C ALA A 47 -21.85 4.81 13.09
N PRO A 48 -22.51 4.65 14.26
CA PRO A 48 -23.15 3.40 14.64
C PRO A 48 -24.36 3.07 13.72
N PRO A 49 -24.66 1.77 13.48
CA PRO A 49 -23.88 0.60 13.86
C PRO A 49 -22.59 0.48 13.03
N LEU A 50 -21.54 -0.11 13.63
CA LEU A 50 -20.27 -0.34 12.94
C LEU A 50 -20.48 -1.27 11.74
N ARG A 51 -20.05 -0.83 10.55
CA ARG A 51 -20.22 -1.52 9.26
C ARG A 51 -18.94 -1.39 8.44
N ILE A 52 -18.70 -2.32 7.52
CA ILE A 52 -17.65 -2.13 6.50
C ILE A 52 -18.23 -1.25 5.40
N ASN A 53 -17.74 -0.02 5.28
CA ASN A 53 -18.14 0.88 4.19
C ASN A 53 -17.31 0.65 2.90
N ARG A 54 -17.73 1.29 1.80
CA ARG A 54 -17.08 1.11 0.48
C ARG A 54 -15.63 1.61 0.47
N ALA A 55 -15.30 2.65 1.24
CA ALA A 55 -13.93 3.17 1.33
C ALA A 55 -12.98 2.16 1.98
N MET A 56 -13.41 1.50 3.07
CA MET A 56 -12.64 0.40 3.68
C MET A 56 -12.39 -0.75 2.69
N LEU A 57 -13.41 -1.17 1.94
CA LEU A 57 -13.28 -2.25 0.98
C LEU A 57 -12.31 -1.92 -0.17
N TRP A 58 -12.49 -0.77 -0.82
CA TRP A 58 -11.61 -0.34 -1.91
C TRP A 58 -10.20 -0.05 -1.43
N GLY A 59 -10.05 0.57 -0.25
CA GLY A 59 -8.75 0.81 0.36
C GLY A 59 -7.97 -0.48 0.63
N ALA A 60 -8.63 -1.52 1.17
CA ALA A 60 -8.03 -2.83 1.38
C ALA A 60 -7.64 -3.54 0.06
N ILE A 61 -8.47 -3.45 -0.98
CA ILE A 61 -8.15 -3.98 -2.32
C ILE A 61 -6.91 -3.29 -2.89
N VAL A 62 -6.91 -1.95 -2.91
CA VAL A 62 -5.78 -1.16 -3.43
C VAL A 62 -4.51 -1.44 -2.64
N GLN A 63 -4.57 -1.53 -1.31
CA GLN A 63 -3.44 -1.88 -0.44
C GLN A 63 -2.79 -3.21 -0.82
N VAL A 64 -3.58 -4.27 -1.02
CA VAL A 64 -3.04 -5.59 -1.43
C VAL A 64 -2.48 -5.54 -2.85
N VAL A 65 -3.24 -5.02 -3.82
CA VAL A 65 -2.81 -4.99 -5.24
C VAL A 65 -1.53 -4.19 -5.43
N THR A 66 -1.48 -2.96 -4.90
CA THR A 66 -0.28 -2.11 -4.99
C THR A 66 0.87 -2.63 -4.13
N GLY A 67 0.59 -3.24 -2.97
CA GLY A 67 1.60 -3.84 -2.11
C GLY A 67 2.32 -5.02 -2.78
N LEU A 68 1.58 -5.89 -3.47
CA LEU A 68 2.14 -6.98 -4.26
C LEU A 68 2.90 -6.46 -5.49
N ALA A 69 2.36 -5.47 -6.20
CA ALA A 69 3.03 -4.89 -7.37
C ALA A 69 4.33 -4.15 -7.01
N LEU A 70 4.42 -3.54 -5.81
CA LEU A 70 5.64 -2.93 -5.29
C LEU A 70 6.66 -3.93 -4.70
N ALA A 71 6.25 -5.18 -4.49
CA ALA A 71 7.14 -6.26 -4.06
C ALA A 71 7.72 -7.06 -5.24
N ALA A 72 7.36 -6.71 -6.48
CA ALA A 72 7.94 -7.31 -7.68
C ALA A 72 9.39 -6.79 -7.88
N PRO A 73 10.36 -7.68 -8.16
CA PRO A 73 11.73 -7.28 -8.48
C PRO A 73 11.78 -6.67 -9.88
N LEU A 74 11.53 -5.36 -9.96
CA LEU A 74 11.52 -4.58 -11.22
C LEU A 74 12.82 -3.78 -11.42
N ARG A 75 13.80 -3.92 -10.54
CA ARG A 75 15.12 -3.26 -10.55
C ARG A 75 16.18 -4.27 -10.10
N ASP A 76 17.33 -4.31 -10.77
CA ASP A 76 18.43 -5.24 -10.48
C ASP A 76 19.42 -4.72 -9.41
N GLU A 77 19.09 -3.64 -8.68
CA GLU A 77 20.05 -2.91 -7.86
C GLU A 77 19.72 -2.90 -6.36
N GLY A 78 20.40 -3.77 -5.61
CA GLY A 78 21.20 -3.46 -4.40
C GLY A 78 20.58 -2.86 -3.13
N ASP A 79 19.40 -2.24 -3.20
CA ASP A 79 18.78 -1.45 -2.13
C ASP A 79 17.34 -1.96 -1.83
N GLU A 80 17.13 -3.27 -2.01
CA GLU A 80 15.87 -3.92 -1.70
C GLU A 80 15.62 -3.93 -0.18
N PRO A 81 14.43 -3.50 0.30
CA PRO A 81 14.06 -3.66 1.70
C PRO A 81 14.11 -5.14 2.07
N ALA A 82 14.78 -5.47 3.19
CA ALA A 82 14.99 -6.85 3.63
C ALA A 82 13.73 -7.71 3.43
N PRO A 83 13.80 -8.85 2.69
CA PRO A 83 12.60 -9.53 2.17
C PRO A 83 11.60 -9.95 3.27
N ALA A 84 12.08 -10.17 4.50
CA ALA A 84 11.25 -10.37 5.68
C ALA A 84 10.27 -9.20 5.95
N LYS A 85 10.71 -7.93 5.84
CA LYS A 85 9.88 -6.74 6.07
C LYS A 85 8.78 -6.62 5.00
N LEU A 86 9.08 -6.95 3.75
CA LEU A 86 8.09 -6.99 2.66
C LEU A 86 7.07 -8.12 2.89
N ALA A 87 7.54 -9.33 3.23
CA ALA A 87 6.69 -10.47 3.51
C ALA A 87 5.71 -10.21 4.70
N VAL A 88 6.21 -9.66 5.82
CA VAL A 88 5.37 -9.33 6.99
C VAL A 88 4.26 -8.34 6.60
N LYS A 89 4.59 -7.27 5.87
CA LYS A 89 3.58 -6.31 5.40
C LYS A 89 2.55 -6.94 4.46
N ALA A 90 2.99 -7.81 3.55
CA ALA A 90 2.09 -8.50 2.62
C ALA A 90 1.10 -9.41 3.38
N VAL A 91 1.57 -10.17 4.37
CA VAL A 91 0.71 -11.01 5.22
C VAL A 91 -0.30 -10.17 5.99
N ILE A 92 0.12 -9.07 6.64
CA ILE A 92 -0.79 -8.19 7.39
C ILE A 92 -1.84 -7.56 6.45
N ALA A 93 -1.43 -7.06 5.27
CA ALA A 93 -2.34 -6.48 4.29
C ALA A 93 -3.40 -7.49 3.79
N VAL A 94 -3.00 -8.73 3.51
CA VAL A 94 -3.91 -9.81 3.11
C VAL A 94 -4.88 -10.18 4.24
N LEU A 95 -4.41 -10.26 5.49
CA LEU A 95 -5.28 -10.50 6.65
C LEU A 95 -6.33 -9.40 6.80
N ILE A 96 -5.94 -8.13 6.69
CA ILE A 96 -6.87 -6.99 6.73
C ILE A 96 -7.90 -7.11 5.60
N PHE A 97 -7.46 -7.40 4.37
CA PHE A 97 -8.36 -7.57 3.24
C PHE A 97 -9.37 -8.70 3.48
N ILE A 98 -8.96 -9.85 3.99
CA ILE A 98 -9.86 -10.97 4.35
C ILE A 98 -10.89 -10.50 5.40
N MET A 99 -10.45 -9.87 6.48
CA MET A 99 -11.32 -9.37 7.56
C MET A 99 -12.35 -8.35 7.07
N VAL A 100 -11.96 -7.46 6.15
CA VAL A 100 -12.83 -6.46 5.50
C VAL A 100 -13.79 -7.13 4.51
N PHE A 101 -13.28 -8.01 3.64
CA PHE A 101 -14.03 -8.63 2.55
C PHE A 101 -15.14 -9.55 3.06
N PHE A 102 -14.87 -10.40 4.06
CA PHE A 102 -15.90 -11.30 4.60
C PHE A 102 -16.96 -10.55 5.43
N SER A 103 -16.58 -9.46 6.11
CA SER A 103 -17.52 -8.64 6.89
C SER A 103 -18.31 -7.63 6.05
N ARG A 104 -17.98 -7.45 4.75
CA ARG A 104 -18.64 -6.46 3.86
C ARG A 104 -20.15 -6.63 3.66
N LYS A 105 -20.68 -7.83 3.91
CA LYS A 105 -22.12 -8.15 3.78
C LYS A 105 -22.86 -8.17 5.14
N ARG A 106 -22.20 -7.77 6.24
CA ARG A 106 -22.79 -7.79 7.58
C ARG A 106 -23.45 -6.45 7.90
N ASP A 107 -24.71 -6.48 8.33
CA ASP A 107 -25.44 -5.29 8.79
C ASP A 107 -24.91 -4.70 10.10
N VAL A 108 -24.20 -5.49 10.90
CA VAL A 108 -23.45 -5.03 12.08
C VAL A 108 -22.17 -5.84 12.18
N VAL A 109 -21.04 -5.15 12.39
CA VAL A 109 -19.73 -5.76 12.64
C VAL A 109 -19.43 -5.69 14.14
N ALA A 110 -18.98 -6.80 14.72
CA ALA A 110 -18.58 -6.83 16.12
C ALA A 110 -17.44 -5.82 16.38
N ARG A 111 -17.57 -5.03 17.47
CA ARG A 111 -16.62 -3.93 17.78
C ARG A 111 -15.17 -4.41 17.85
N GLY A 112 -14.92 -5.60 18.38
CA GLY A 112 -13.57 -6.21 18.41
C GLY A 112 -12.99 -6.46 17.01
N HIS A 113 -13.78 -7.03 16.09
CA HIS A 113 -13.37 -7.25 14.70
C HIS A 113 -13.09 -5.94 13.96
N PHE A 114 -13.93 -4.93 14.19
CA PHE A 114 -13.75 -3.60 13.61
C PHE A 114 -12.48 -2.91 14.11
N LEU A 115 -12.25 -2.91 15.43
CA LEU A 115 -11.04 -2.34 16.03
C LEU A 115 -9.78 -3.13 15.65
N ALA A 116 -9.88 -4.44 15.44
CA ALA A 116 -8.78 -5.25 14.93
C ALA A 116 -8.38 -4.87 13.50
N ILE A 117 -9.34 -4.60 12.60
CA ILE A 117 -9.06 -4.06 11.25
C ILE A 117 -8.29 -2.73 11.36
N LEU A 118 -8.77 -1.81 12.20
CA LEU A 118 -8.13 -0.51 12.41
C LEU A 118 -6.72 -0.65 13.00
N GLY A 119 -6.57 -1.46 14.04
CA GLY A 119 -5.29 -1.72 14.71
C GLY A 119 -4.27 -2.39 13.78
N LEU A 120 -4.67 -3.39 13.01
CA LEU A 120 -3.82 -4.04 12.00
C LEU A 120 -3.42 -3.07 10.89
N THR A 121 -4.31 -2.17 10.46
CA THR A 121 -4.00 -1.14 9.47
C THR A 121 -2.90 -0.21 9.96
N LEU A 122 -3.01 0.26 11.22
CA LEU A 122 -1.98 1.09 11.85
C LEU A 122 -0.67 0.31 12.10
N LEU A 123 -0.76 -0.97 12.48
CA LEU A 123 0.41 -1.85 12.66
C LEU A 123 1.15 -2.07 11.33
N ASN A 124 0.45 -2.26 10.21
CA ASN A 124 1.06 -2.39 8.89
C ASN A 124 1.88 -1.14 8.50
N ALA A 125 1.35 0.04 8.83
CA ALA A 125 2.06 1.31 8.64
C ALA A 125 3.26 1.42 9.59
N ALA A 126 3.10 1.07 10.87
CA ALA A 126 4.18 1.08 11.86
C ALA A 126 5.34 0.14 11.47
N VAL A 127 5.05 -1.06 10.96
CA VAL A 127 6.05 -1.97 10.37
C VAL A 127 6.74 -1.33 9.17
N ALA A 128 6.02 -0.58 8.33
CA ALA A 128 6.63 0.13 7.20
C ALA A 128 7.62 1.23 7.65
N THR A 129 7.26 2.02 8.67
CA THR A 129 8.00 3.22 9.09
C THR A 129 9.09 2.99 10.12
N PHE A 130 8.88 2.08 11.09
CA PHE A 130 9.77 1.92 12.24
C PHE A 130 10.72 0.72 12.14
N TRP A 131 10.38 -0.31 11.35
CA TRP A 131 11.30 -1.41 11.07
C TRP A 131 12.45 -0.90 10.20
N ARG A 132 13.69 -1.02 10.68
CA ARG A 132 14.92 -0.77 9.91
C ARG A 132 15.58 -2.12 9.62
#